data_AF-A0AAF0XJM3-F1
#
_entry.id   AF-A0AAF0XJM3-F1
#
_cell.length_a   1.000
_cell.length_b   1.000
_cell.length_c   1.000
_cell.angle_alpha   90.00
_cell.angle_beta   90.00
_cell.angle_gamma   90.00
#
_symmetry.space_group_name_H-M   'P 1'
#
loop_
_entity.id
_entity.type
_entity.pdbx_description
1 polymer ?
#
loop_
_entity_poly.entity_id
_entity_poly.type
_entity_poly.pdbx_seq_one_letter_code
_entity_poly.pdbx_strand_id
1 'polypeptide(L)' 'MEDIDYGWGVGSVVAMLVAVACLFFFPLVIGALTPPPIYIFFFVAIFLAAIFIFMSNASS' A
#
# COMPACT_ATOMS: atom_id res chain seq x y z
N MET A 1 27.55 -15.50 -15.50
CA MET A 1 26.49 -15.63 -14.48
C MET A 1 25.66 -14.39 -14.65
N GLU A 2 24.49 -14.54 -15.26
CA GLU A 2 23.56 -13.43 -15.42
C GLU A 2 22.95 -13.19 -14.04
N ASP A 3 23.27 -12.04 -13.44
CA ASP A 3 22.68 -11.60 -12.18
C ASP A 3 21.23 -11.25 -12.48
N ILE A 4 20.36 -12.24 -12.31
CA ILE A 4 18.92 -12.05 -12.55
C ILE A 4 18.42 -11.11 -11.46
N ASP A 5 18.02 -9.91 -11.85
CA ASP A 5 17.33 -8.87 -11.06
C ASP A 5 15.99 -9.38 -10.49
N TYR A 6 16.03 -10.40 -9.64
CA TYR A 6 14.85 -10.99 -8.97
C TYR A 6 14.33 -10.13 -7.81
N GLY A 7 14.95 -8.97 -7.53
CA GLY A 7 14.61 -8.12 -6.38
C GLY A 7 13.31 -7.33 -6.53
N TRP A 8 12.78 -7.17 -7.74
CA TRP A 8 11.73 -6.18 -8.02
C TRP A 8 10.30 -6.75 -8.03
N GLY A 9 10.13 -8.04 -8.35
CA GLY A 9 8.79 -8.64 -8.50
C GLY A 9 8.03 -8.77 -7.19
N VAL A 10 8.68 -9.26 -6.13
CA VAL A 10 7.99 -9.65 -4.89
C VAL A 10 7.48 -8.43 -4.13
N GLY A 11 8.30 -7.38 -3.99
CA GLY A 11 7.88 -6.15 -3.29
C GLY A 11 6.69 -5.47 -3.98
N SER A 12 6.70 -5.43 -5.32
CA SER A 12 5.65 -4.79 -6.11
C SER A 12 4.35 -5.57 -6.04
N VAL A 13 4.44 -6.90 -6.12
CA VAL A 13 3.29 -7.79 -5.96
C VAL A 13 2.71 -7.69 -4.54
N VAL A 14 3.55 -7.63 -3.51
CA VAL A 14 3.09 -7.46 -2.12
C VAL A 14 2.43 -6.09 -1.92
N ALA A 15 3.02 -5.00 -2.41
CA ALA A 15 2.42 -3.67 -2.33
C ALA A 15 1.07 -3.58 -3.05
N MET A 16 0.98 -4.19 -4.23
CA MET A 16 -0.27 -4.28 -5.01
C MET A 16 -1.32 -5.11 -4.26
N LEU A 17 -0.96 -6.25 -3.68
CA LEU A 17 -1.87 -7.09 -2.87
C LEU A 17 -2.38 -6.34 -1.64
N VAL A 18 -1.51 -5.58 -0.96
CA VAL A 18 -1.92 -4.77 0.19
C VAL A 18 -2.86 -3.65 -0.24
N ALA A 19 -2.57 -2.94 -1.34
CA ALA A 19 -3.46 -1.91 -1.86
C ALA A 19 -4.84 -2.45 -2.24
N VAL A 20 -4.89 -3.60 -2.93
CA VAL A 20 -6.12 -4.31 -3.26
C VAL A 20 -6.87 -4.72 -1.99
N ALA A 21 -6.20 -5.34 -1.02
CA ALA A 21 -6.82 -5.71 0.25
C ALA A 21 -7.40 -4.49 0.98
N CYS A 22 -6.69 -3.36 1.04
CA CYS A 22 -7.22 -2.12 1.59
C CYS A 22 -8.47 -1.66 0.82
N LEU A 23 -8.46 -1.65 -0.51
CA LEU A 23 -9.58 -1.15 -1.30
C LEU A 23 -10.86 -1.99 -1.12
N PHE A 24 -10.73 -3.30 -0.94
CA PHE A 24 -11.87 -4.21 -0.77
C PHE A 24 -12.30 -4.38 0.70
N PHE A 25 -11.36 -4.43 1.65
CA PHE A 25 -11.66 -4.71 3.06
C PHE A 25 -11.85 -3.46 3.91
N PHE A 26 -11.26 -2.32 3.54
CA PHE A 26 -11.47 -1.07 4.28
C PHE A 26 -12.94 -0.63 4.28
N PRO A 27 -13.69 -0.68 3.15
CA PRO A 27 -15.12 -0.40 3.13
C PRO A 27 -15.96 -1.35 3.99
N LEU A 28 -15.53 -2.61 4.13
CA LEU A 28 -16.22 -3.62 4.95
C LEU A 28 -16.07 -3.35 6.46
N VAL A 29 -15.01 -2.65 6.86
CA VAL A 29 -14.76 -2.25 8.27
C VAL A 29 -15.46 -0.93 8.61
N ILE A 30 -15.82 -0.11 7.61
CA ILE A 30 -16.59 1.12 7.81
C ILE A 30 -18.06 0.74 8.03
N GLY A 31 -18.39 0.36 9.27
CA GLY A 31 -19.77 0.33 9.76
C GLY A 31 -20.42 1.72 9.74
N ALA A 32 -21.69 1.81 10.18
CA ALA A 32 -22.55 3.01 10.15
C ALA A 32 -21.76 4.33 10.15
N LEU A 33 -22.01 5.19 9.14
CA LEU A 33 -21.30 6.42 8.73
C LEU A 33 -20.98 7.45 9.84
N THR A 34 -20.31 7.02 10.89
CA THR A 34 -19.73 7.88 11.92
C THR A 34 -18.54 8.60 11.29
N PRO A 35 -18.35 9.89 11.59
CA PRO A 35 -17.26 10.67 11.03
C PRO A 35 -15.94 9.90 11.20
N PRO A 36 -15.14 9.74 10.12
CA PRO A 36 -13.89 9.01 10.18
C PRO A 36 -13.02 9.58 11.28
N PRO A 37 -12.57 8.76 12.23
CA PRO A 37 -11.70 9.24 13.28
C PRO A 37 -10.39 9.77 12.69
N ILE A 38 -9.89 10.87 13.27
CA ILE A 38 -8.73 11.64 12.76
C ILE A 38 -7.50 10.77 12.47
N TYR A 39 -7.29 9.69 13.23
CA TYR A 39 -6.16 8.77 13.03
C TYR A 39 -6.16 8.07 11.67
N ILE A 40 -7.31 7.95 10.98
CA ILE A 40 -7.39 7.37 9.64
C ILE A 40 -6.62 8.21 8.61
N PHE A 41 -6.64 9.54 8.73
CA PHE A 41 -5.90 10.41 7.82
C PHE A 41 -4.38 10.22 7.96
N PHE A 42 -3.89 10.02 9.20
CA PHE A 42 -2.49 9.67 9.43
C PHE A 42 -2.14 8.30 8.83
N PHE A 43 -3.04 7.32 8.96
CA PHE A 43 -2.84 5.99 8.37
C PHE A 43 -2.76 6.06 6.84
N VAL A 44 -3.65 6.80 6.20
CA VAL A 44 -3.65 7.04 4.75
C VAL A 44 -2.37 7.75 4.30
N ALA A 45 -1.93 8.77 5.03
CA ALA A 45 -0.70 9.49 4.71
C ALA A 45 0.55 8.60 4.81
N ILE A 46 0.67 7.79 5.86
CA ILE A 46 1.77 6.83 6.03
C ILE A 46 1.75 5.78 4.92
N PHE A 47 0.56 5.28 4.58
CA PHE A 47 0.41 4.28 3.52
C PHE A 47 0.81 4.81 2.15
N LEU A 48 0.38 6.02 1.80
CA LEU A 48 0.78 6.71 0.57
C LEU A 48 2.29 6.98 0.54
N ALA A 49 2.88 7.40 1.66
CA ALA A 49 4.33 7.61 1.75
C ALA A 49 5.12 6.30 1.55
N ALA A 50 4.66 5.20 2.14
CA ALA A 50 5.27 3.88 1.95
C ALA A 50 5.18 3.42 0.50
N ILE A 51 4.02 3.57 -0.15
CA ILE A 51 3.83 3.30 -1.58
C ILE A 51 4.74 4.17 -2.44
N PHE A 52 4.86 5.46 -2.12
CA PHE A 52 5.70 6.41 -2.87
C PHE A 52 7.18 6.05 -2.78
N ILE A 53 7.68 5.76 -1.58
CA ILE A 53 9.06 5.30 -1.36
C ILE A 53 9.29 3.98 -2.09
N PHE A 54 8.33 3.05 -2.01
CA PHE A 54 8.42 1.78 -2.71
C PHE A 54 8.49 1.97 -4.23
N MET A 55 7.62 2.81 -4.80
CA MET A 55 7.63 3.13 -6.23
C MET A 55 8.89 3.89 -6.66
N SER A 56 9.46 4.69 -5.78
CA SER A 56 10.69 5.44 -6.03
C SER A 56 11.95 4.57 -6.00
N ASN A 57 11.94 3.45 -5.27
CA ASN A 57 13.01 2.44 -5.23
C ASN A 57 12.82 1.31 -6.25
N ALA A 58 11.59 1.07 -6.71
CA ALA A 58 11.35 0.71 -8.10
C ALA A 58 11.81 1.91 -8.98
N SER A 59 11.37 2.16 -10.20
CA SER A 59 11.77 3.32 -11.04
C SER A 59 13.27 3.70 -11.19
N SER A 60 14.23 3.15 -10.45
CA SER A 60 15.66 3.43 -10.38
C SER A 60 16.43 2.15 -10.61
#